data_AF-C5LX89-F1
#
_entry.id   AF-C5LX89-F1
#
_cell.length_a   1.000
_cell.length_b   1.000
_cell.length_c   1.000
_cell.angle_alpha   90.00
_cell.angle_beta   90.00
_cell.angle_gamma   90.00
#
_symmetry.space_group_name_H-M   'P 1'
#
loop_
_entity.id
_entity.type
_entity.pdbx_description
1 polymer ?
#
loop_
_entity_poly.entity_id
_entity_poly.type
_entity_poly.pdbx_seq_one_letter_code
_entity_poly.pdbx_strand_id
1 'polypeptide(L)'
;SSGTSSSTAAVAQFNKYANEIGVDLHQTQMKIQELGKLARAKGIFNDQSARINDFTGDIKRDLDGLSQKIDLLQQHAKQSAESRQATAHTSGIVKTLQTRLMGITKDFKDVLELRTKTLQQQDRRRNMYAFSSPSNPFQQRGGQY
;
A
#
# COMPACT_ATOMS: atom_id res chain seq x y z
N SER A 1 42.51 -10.33 23.92
CA SER A 1 41.04 -10.33 24.06
C SER A 1 40.48 -9.19 23.23
N SER A 2 40.17 -9.42 21.96
CA SER A 2 39.78 -8.37 20.99
C SER A 2 38.63 -8.77 20.05
N GLY A 3 37.95 -9.88 20.29
CA GLY A 3 36.91 -10.42 19.39
C GLY A 3 35.46 -9.98 19.65
N THR A 4 35.14 -9.38 20.80
CA THR A 4 33.74 -9.12 21.22
C THR A 4 33.16 -7.77 20.77
N SER A 5 34.00 -6.82 20.36
CA SER A 5 33.55 -5.46 20.01
C SER A 5 33.04 -5.33 18.57
N SER A 6 33.51 -6.17 17.65
CA SER A 6 33.08 -6.15 16.24
C SER A 6 31.69 -6.77 16.04
N SER A 7 31.34 -7.79 16.82
CA SER A 7 30.08 -8.52 16.68
C SER A 7 28.89 -7.80 17.30
N THR A 8 29.12 -7.09 18.41
CA THR A 8 28.13 -6.19 19.02
C THR A 8 27.76 -5.03 18.09
N ALA A 9 28.73 -4.48 17.35
CA ALA A 9 28.49 -3.44 16.35
C ALA A 9 27.66 -3.95 15.16
N ALA A 10 27.93 -5.16 14.65
CA ALA A 10 27.16 -5.76 13.55
C ALA A 10 25.70 -6.01 13.94
N VAL A 11 25.46 -6.52 15.16
CA VAL A 11 24.10 -6.73 15.69
C VAL A 11 23.36 -5.40 15.90
N ALA A 12 24.04 -4.37 16.40
CA ALA A 12 23.46 -3.04 16.54
C ALA A 12 23.05 -2.44 15.18
N GLN A 13 23.90 -2.60 14.16
CA GLN A 13 23.59 -2.15 12.80
C GLN A 13 22.42 -2.92 12.18
N PHE A 14 22.38 -4.24 12.38
CA PHE A 14 21.24 -5.07 11.96
C PHE A 14 19.94 -4.58 12.60
N ASN A 15 19.94 -4.35 13.92
CA ASN A 15 18.76 -3.88 14.65
C ASN A 15 18.30 -2.50 14.16
N LYS A 16 19.26 -1.61 13.85
CA LYS A 16 18.96 -0.30 13.28
C LYS A 16 18.22 -0.43 11.94
N TYR A 17 18.73 -1.24 11.01
CA TYR A 17 18.08 -1.47 9.71
C TYR A 17 16.73 -2.15 9.86
N ALA A 18 16.60 -3.14 10.75
CA ALA A 18 15.33 -3.80 11.03
C ALA A 18 14.28 -2.80 11.56
N ASN A 19 14.70 -1.85 12.40
CA ASN A 19 13.82 -0.81 12.92
C ASN A 19 13.38 0.18 11.82
N GLU A 20 14.31 0.63 10.97
CA GLU A 20 13.99 1.49 9.82
C GLU A 20 12.97 0.84 8.89
N ILE A 21 13.16 -0.45 8.54
CA ILE A 21 12.19 -1.22 7.76
C ILE A 21 10.84 -1.31 8.48
N GLY A 22 10.84 -1.51 9.80
CA GLY A 22 9.62 -1.53 10.62
C GLY A 22 8.82 -0.23 10.53
N VAL A 23 9.50 0.91 10.55
CA VAL A 23 8.89 2.24 10.38
C VAL A 23 8.32 2.39 8.97
N ASP A 24 9.09 2.04 7.94
CA ASP A 24 8.66 2.14 6.54
C ASP A 24 7.44 1.26 6.24
N LEU A 25 7.39 0.04 6.81
CA LEU A 25 6.23 -0.85 6.72
C LEU A 25 4.98 -0.19 7.32
N HIS A 26 5.11 0.43 8.48
CA HIS A 26 4.00 1.11 9.13
C HIS A 26 3.50 2.30 8.29
N GLN A 27 4.41 3.12 7.78
CA GLN A 27 4.07 4.26 6.92
C GLN A 27 3.36 3.80 5.64
N THR A 28 3.85 2.74 5.00
CA THR A 28 3.25 2.17 3.79
C THR A 28 1.84 1.65 4.06
N GLN A 29 1.64 0.97 5.20
CA GLN A 29 0.31 0.53 5.63
C GLN A 29 -0.63 1.74 5.84
N MET A 30 -0.17 2.83 6.46
CA MET A 30 -0.99 4.04 6.62
C MET A 30 -1.40 4.65 5.27
N LYS A 31 -0.49 4.68 4.29
CA LYS A 31 -0.84 5.08 2.92
C LYS A 31 -1.91 4.14 2.34
N ILE A 32 -1.78 2.83 2.45
CA ILE A 32 -2.80 1.90 1.93
C ILE A 32 -4.17 2.15 2.58
N GLN A 33 -4.22 2.41 3.89
CA GLN A 33 -5.46 2.77 4.58
C GLN A 33 -6.08 4.06 4.03
N GLU A 34 -5.27 5.09 3.76
CA GLU A 34 -5.73 6.34 3.15
C GLU A 34 -6.23 6.11 1.71
N LEU A 35 -5.49 5.35 0.90
CA LEU A 35 -5.91 4.95 -0.44
C LEU A 35 -7.26 4.23 -0.41
N GLY A 36 -7.46 3.34 0.56
CA GLY A 36 -8.74 2.66 0.76
C GLY A 36 -9.89 3.62 1.08
N LYS A 37 -9.64 4.71 1.82
CA LYS A 37 -10.64 5.76 2.05
C LYS A 37 -10.97 6.50 0.76
N LEU A 38 -9.96 6.89 -0.03
CA LEU A 38 -10.14 7.55 -1.32
C LEU A 38 -10.87 6.66 -2.33
N ALA A 39 -10.52 5.37 -2.39
CA ALA A 39 -11.13 4.39 -3.28
C ALA A 39 -12.61 4.15 -2.99
N ARG A 40 -13.06 4.34 -1.74
CA ARG A 40 -14.47 4.24 -1.32
C ARG A 40 -15.29 5.50 -1.57
N ALA A 41 -14.66 6.65 -1.76
CA ALA A 41 -15.37 7.90 -1.98
C ALA A 41 -16.15 7.83 -3.30
N LYS A 42 -17.49 7.90 -3.21
CA LYS A 42 -18.39 7.86 -4.37
C LYS A 42 -18.85 9.28 -4.68
N GLY A 43 -18.28 9.90 -5.71
CA GLY A 43 -18.68 11.24 -6.16
C GLY A 43 -18.60 11.35 -7.67
N ILE A 44 -19.74 11.63 -8.33
CA ILE A 44 -19.83 11.73 -9.81
C ILE A 44 -19.14 13.01 -10.32
N PHE A 45 -18.97 14.01 -9.45
CA PHE A 45 -18.45 15.34 -9.77
C PHE A 45 -17.03 15.60 -9.26
N ASN A 46 -16.46 14.67 -8.47
CA ASN A 46 -15.12 14.82 -7.90
C ASN A 46 -14.27 13.63 -8.36
N ASP A 47 -13.69 13.74 -9.56
CA ASP A 47 -12.84 12.70 -10.12
C ASP A 47 -11.47 12.70 -9.42
N GLN A 48 -11.33 11.86 -8.39
CA GLN A 48 -10.08 11.67 -7.66
C GLN A 48 -9.14 10.66 -8.33
N SER A 49 -9.38 10.27 -9.59
CA SER A 49 -8.60 9.22 -10.26
C SER A 49 -7.12 9.54 -10.36
N ALA A 50 -6.76 10.79 -10.69
CA ALA A 50 -5.35 11.21 -10.76
C ALA A 50 -4.65 11.02 -9.41
N ARG A 51 -5.23 11.59 -8.33
CA ARG A 51 -4.70 11.44 -6.97
C ARG A 51 -4.57 9.97 -6.55
N ILE A 52 -5.57 9.14 -6.86
CA ILE A 52 -5.55 7.71 -6.55
C ILE A 52 -4.45 6.99 -7.33
N ASN A 53 -4.21 7.36 -8.59
CA ASN A 53 -3.15 6.78 -9.42
C ASN A 53 -1.75 7.18 -8.90
N ASP A 54 -1.55 8.44 -8.54
CA ASP A 54 -0.28 8.91 -7.97
C ASP A 54 0.03 8.18 -6.68
N PHE A 55 -0.96 8.11 -5.77
CA PHE A 55 -0.83 7.43 -4.49
C PHE A 55 -0.59 5.92 -4.65
N THR A 56 -1.20 5.30 -5.67
CA THR A 56 -0.94 3.90 -6.06
C THR A 56 0.50 3.72 -6.52
N GLY A 57 1.04 4.67 -7.30
CA GLY A 57 2.43 4.66 -7.75
C GLY A 57 3.42 4.80 -6.59
N ASP A 58 3.15 5.70 -5.65
CA ASP A 58 3.95 5.86 -4.43
C ASP A 58 4.01 4.56 -3.62
N ILE A 59 2.85 3.94 -3.34
CA ILE A 59 2.79 2.69 -2.57
C ILE A 59 3.54 1.56 -3.28
N LYS A 60 3.47 1.46 -4.62
CA LYS A 60 4.25 0.46 -5.36
C LYS A 60 5.76 0.63 -5.14
N ARG A 61 6.26 1.86 -5.26
CA ARG A 61 7.68 2.16 -5.02
C ARG A 61 8.09 1.85 -3.58
N ASP A 62 7.25 2.18 -2.61
CA ASP A 62 7.50 1.86 -1.21
C ASP A 62 7.59 0.34 -0.99
N LEU A 63 6.68 -0.45 -1.56
CA LEU A 63 6.68 -1.91 -1.47
C LEU A 63 7.91 -2.54 -2.12
N ASP A 64 8.31 -2.07 -3.30
CA ASP A 64 9.50 -2.54 -3.99
C ASP A 64 10.76 -2.23 -3.16
N GLY A 65 10.86 -0.99 -2.63
CA GLY A 65 11.95 -0.58 -1.76
C GLY A 65 12.01 -1.37 -0.45
N LEU A 66 10.86 -1.66 0.16
CA LEU A 66 10.74 -2.50 1.35
C LEU A 66 11.20 -3.93 1.07
N SER A 67 10.80 -4.52 -0.06
CA SER A 67 11.24 -5.85 -0.46
C SER A 67 12.76 -5.91 -0.57
N GLN A 68 13.36 -4.94 -1.27
CA GLN A 68 14.82 -4.86 -1.43
C GLN A 68 15.55 -4.68 -0.09
N LYS A 69 15.06 -3.80 0.79
CA LYS A 69 15.64 -3.59 2.13
C LYS A 69 15.59 -4.87 2.97
N ILE A 70 14.49 -5.62 2.91
CA ILE A 70 14.34 -6.89 3.63
C ILE A 70 15.30 -7.95 3.07
N ASP A 71 15.47 -8.02 1.76
CA ASP A 71 16.42 -8.95 1.12
C ASP A 71 17.87 -8.64 1.51
N LEU A 72 18.24 -7.35 1.58
CA LEU A 72 19.55 -6.92 2.08
C LEU A 72 19.72 -7.25 3.57
N LEU A 73 18.69 -7.00 4.39
CA LEU A 73 18.71 -7.35 5.82
C LEU A 73 18.89 -8.86 6.02
N GLN A 74 18.28 -9.68 5.17
CA GLN A 74 18.45 -11.13 5.19
C GLN A 74 19.91 -11.54 4.88
N GLN A 75 20.56 -10.87 3.93
CA GLN A 75 21.96 -11.11 3.62
C GLN A 75 22.87 -10.74 4.80
N HIS A 76 22.62 -9.58 5.43
CA HIS A 76 23.32 -9.17 6.65
C HIS A 76 23.16 -10.16 7.81
N ALA A 77 21.95 -10.70 8.01
CA ALA A 77 21.69 -11.71 9.04
C ALA A 77 22.54 -12.97 8.83
N LYS A 78 22.76 -13.38 7.58
CA LYS A 78 23.57 -14.55 7.23
C LYS A 78 25.08 -14.30 7.45
N GLN A 79 25.54 -13.08 7.23
CA GLN A 79 26.97 -12.71 7.34
C GLN A 79 27.40 -12.40 8.78
N SER A 80 26.48 -11.95 9.63
CA SER A 80 26.77 -11.50 11.01
C SER A 80 26.70 -12.64 12.05
N ALA A 81 26.58 -13.89 11.60
CA ALA A 81 26.26 -15.05 12.41
C ALA A 81 27.50 -15.68 13.06
N GLU A 82 27.85 -15.23 14.27
CA GLU A 82 28.93 -15.86 15.08
C GLU A 82 28.42 -16.96 16.04
N SER A 83 27.12 -16.96 16.37
CA SER A 83 26.49 -17.97 17.25
C SER A 83 25.13 -18.43 16.73
N ARG A 84 24.74 -19.68 17.07
CA ARG A 84 23.43 -20.26 16.66
C ARG A 84 22.25 -19.45 17.18
N GLN A 85 22.35 -18.92 18.40
CA GLN A 85 21.31 -18.13 19.04
C GLN A 85 21.13 -16.75 18.35
N ALA A 86 22.22 -16.06 18.04
CA ALA A 86 22.17 -14.79 17.29
C ALA A 86 21.62 -14.99 15.87
N THR A 87 21.96 -16.10 15.23
CA THR A 87 21.44 -16.48 13.91
C THR A 87 19.93 -16.72 13.94
N ALA A 88 19.44 -17.47 14.94
CA ALA A 88 18.00 -17.73 15.09
C ALA A 88 17.21 -16.45 15.35
N HIS A 89 17.76 -15.55 16.18
CA HIS A 89 17.12 -14.27 16.52
C HIS A 89 16.99 -13.35 15.30
N THR A 90 18.10 -13.07 14.59
CA THR A 90 18.12 -12.20 13.41
C THR A 90 17.27 -12.76 12.27
N SER A 91 17.31 -14.09 12.03
CA SER A 91 16.44 -14.76 11.06
C SER A 91 14.95 -14.64 11.42
N GLY A 92 14.59 -14.74 12.71
CA GLY A 92 13.22 -14.56 13.18
C GLY A 92 12.68 -13.15 12.93
N ILE A 93 13.53 -12.13 13.12
CA ILE A 93 13.18 -10.73 12.81
C ILE A 93 12.90 -10.56 11.31
N VAL A 94 13.80 -11.05 10.45
CA VAL A 94 13.62 -10.99 8.99
C VAL A 94 12.32 -11.66 8.56
N LYS A 95 12.02 -12.86 9.07
CA LYS A 95 10.75 -13.57 8.79
C LYS A 95 9.53 -12.75 9.22
N THR A 96 9.60 -12.09 10.37
CA THR A 96 8.50 -11.26 10.87
C THR A 96 8.26 -10.07 9.94
N LEU A 97 9.33 -9.41 9.47
CA LEU A 97 9.23 -8.31 8.51
C LEU A 97 8.67 -8.79 7.16
N GLN A 98 9.10 -9.96 6.67
CA GLN A 98 8.56 -10.57 5.45
C GLN A 98 7.06 -10.86 5.56
N THR A 99 6.62 -11.46 6.68
CA THR A 99 5.18 -11.72 6.93
C THR A 99 4.38 -10.43 6.94
N ARG A 100 4.90 -9.36 7.56
CA ARG A 100 4.25 -8.05 7.56
C ARG A 100 4.17 -7.46 6.15
N LEU A 101 5.26 -7.49 5.38
CA LEU A 101 5.28 -7.01 4.00
C LEU A 101 4.27 -7.76 3.12
N MET A 102 4.17 -9.09 3.26
CA MET A 102 3.18 -9.89 2.54
C MET A 102 1.75 -9.48 2.89
N GLY A 103 1.46 -9.23 4.18
CA GLY A 103 0.16 -8.71 4.62
C GLY A 103 -0.18 -7.35 4.01
N ILE A 104 0.75 -6.40 4.09
CA ILE A 104 0.60 -5.07 3.48
C ILE A 104 0.38 -5.17 1.97
N THR A 105 1.13 -6.05 1.29
CA THR A 105 0.99 -6.27 -0.16
C THR A 105 -0.39 -6.84 -0.51
N LYS A 106 -0.94 -7.72 0.34
CA LYS A 106 -2.29 -8.24 0.18
C LYS A 106 -3.34 -7.13 0.36
N ASP A 107 -3.24 -6.36 1.44
CA ASP A 107 -4.16 -5.25 1.70
C ASP A 107 -4.17 -4.23 0.54
N PHE A 108 -2.99 -3.96 -0.02
CA PHE A 108 -2.88 -3.09 -1.19
C PHE A 108 -3.62 -3.65 -2.42
N LYS A 109 -3.46 -4.94 -2.72
CA LYS A 109 -4.20 -5.60 -3.82
C LYS A 109 -5.72 -5.49 -3.61
N ASP A 110 -6.19 -5.76 -2.40
CA ASP A 110 -7.62 -5.68 -2.06
C ASP A 110 -8.18 -4.26 -2.28
N VAL A 111 -7.40 -3.22 -1.96
CA VAL A 111 -7.77 -1.82 -2.22
C VAL A 111 -7.82 -1.49 -3.72
N LEU A 112 -6.89 -2.01 -4.54
CA LEU A 112 -6.92 -1.82 -5.99
C LEU A 112 -8.12 -2.51 -6.64
N GLU A 113 -8.49 -3.69 -6.16
CA GLU A 113 -9.71 -4.38 -6.60
C GLU A 113 -10.97 -3.57 -6.24
N LEU A 114 -11.01 -3.01 -5.02
CA LEU A 114 -12.10 -2.13 -4.58
C LEU A 114 -12.23 -0.89 -5.46
N ARG A 115 -11.10 -0.26 -5.82
CA ARG A 115 -11.09 0.89 -6.73
C ARG A 115 -11.64 0.52 -8.11
N THR A 116 -11.22 -0.62 -8.65
CA THR A 116 -11.70 -1.14 -9.93
C THR A 116 -13.21 -1.33 -9.93
N LYS A 117 -13.75 -1.97 -8.88
CA LYS A 117 -15.21 -2.16 -8.71
C LYS A 117 -15.95 -0.83 -8.58
N THR A 118 -15.38 0.13 -7.86
CA THR A 118 -16.00 1.44 -7.65
C THR A 118 -16.07 2.25 -8.95
N LEU A 119 -15.00 2.25 -9.75
CA LEU A 119 -14.97 2.88 -11.07
C LEU A 119 -16.01 2.28 -12.01
N GLN A 120 -16.10 0.94 -12.08
CA GLN A 120 -17.12 0.28 -12.89
C GLN A 120 -18.56 0.66 -12.48
N GLN A 121 -18.82 0.83 -11.18
CA GLN A 121 -20.13 1.26 -10.70
C GLN A 121 -20.40 2.73 -11.04
N GLN A 122 -19.39 3.60 -10.93
CA GLN A 122 -19.50 5.00 -11.28
C GLN A 122 -19.80 5.18 -12.78
N ASP A 123 -19.11 4.44 -13.64
CA ASP A 123 -19.28 4.49 -15.09
C ASP A 123 -20.69 4.03 -15.50
N ARG A 124 -21.16 2.90 -14.95
CA ARG A 124 -22.55 2.42 -15.15
C ARG A 124 -23.59 3.47 -14.76
N ARG A 125 -23.43 4.14 -13.62
CA ARG A 125 -24.35 5.19 -13.17
C ARG A 125 -24.31 6.39 -14.12
N ARG A 126 -23.12 6.84 -14.51
CA ARG A 126 -22.95 7.95 -15.44
C ARG A 126 -23.63 7.67 -16.78
N ASN A 127 -23.50 6.46 -17.30
CA ASN A 127 -24.16 6.04 -18.54
C ASN A 127 -25.70 6.06 -18.38
N MET A 128 -26.24 5.54 -17.28
CA MET A 128 -27.69 5.59 -17.02
C MET A 128 -28.25 7.02 -17.05
N TYR A 129 -27.59 7.97 -16.37
CA TYR A 129 -28.02 9.39 -16.37
C TYR A 129 -27.76 10.10 -17.71
N ALA A 130 -26.71 9.75 -18.44
CA ALA A 130 -26.45 10.31 -19.76
C ALA A 130 -27.50 9.90 -20.80
N PHE A 131 -28.03 8.66 -20.70
CA PHE A 131 -29.09 8.16 -21.57
C PHE A 131 -30.50 8.54 -21.10
N SER A 132 -30.70 8.81 -19.81
CA SER A 132 -31.94 9.38 -19.29
C SER A 132 -31.85 10.91 -19.23
N SER A 133 -31.81 11.55 -20.40
CA SER A 133 -32.16 12.97 -20.48
C SER A 133 -33.57 13.13 -19.90
N PRO A 134 -33.81 14.07 -18.96
CA PRO A 134 -35.15 14.35 -18.50
C PRO A 134 -35.95 14.86 -19.71
N SER A 135 -36.86 14.03 -20.22
CA SER A 135 -37.92 14.48 -21.10
C SER A 135 -38.69 15.55 -20.36
N ASN A 136 -38.42 16.81 -20.70
CA ASN A 136 -38.96 18.00 -20.07
C ASN A 136 -40.50 17.92 -20.11
N PRO A 137 -41.22 17.70 -19.00
CA PRO A 137 -42.67 17.51 -19.04
C PRO A 137 -43.44 18.83 -19.27
N PHE A 138 -42.75 19.96 -19.42
CA PHE A 138 -43.34 21.31 -19.51
C PHE A 138 -43.50 21.87 -20.94
N GLN A 139 -43.38 21.07 -22.00
CA GLN A 139 -43.61 21.53 -23.39
C GLN A 139 -44.96 21.15 -24.01
N GLN A 140 -45.93 20.61 -23.25
CA GLN A 140 -47.30 20.34 -23.75
C GLN A 140 -48.35 21.17 -23.00
N ARG A 141 -48.31 22.49 -23.12
CA ARG A 141 -49.47 23.37 -22.84
C ARG A 141 -49.24 24.76 -23.45
N GLY A 142 -49.19 24.81 -24.78
CA GLY A 142 -49.00 26.05 -25.52
C GLY A 142 -49.66 25.94 -26.90
N GLY A 143 -50.99 26.06 -26.91
CA GLY A 143 -51.85 25.90 -28.08
C GLY A 143 -53.10 25.15 -27.63
N GLN A 144 -54.26 25.78 -27.50
CA GLN A 144 -54.92 26.47 -28.61
C GLN A 144 -55.70 27.70 -28.11
N TYR A 145 -55.66 28.74 -28.93
CA TYR A 145 -56.67 29.81 -29.00
C TYR A 145 -57.80 29.35 -29.92
#